data_AF-A0A925V2N2-F1
#
_entry.id   AF-A0A925V2N2-F1
#
_cell.length_a   1.000
_cell.length_b   1.000
_cell.length_c   1.000
_cell.angle_alpha   90.00
_cell.angle_beta   90.00
_cell.angle_gamma   90.00
#
_symmetry.space_group_name_H-M   'P 1'
#
loop_
_entity.id
_entity.type
_entity.pdbx_description
1 polymer ?
#
loop_
_entity_poly.entity_id
_entity_poly.type
_entity_poly.pdbx_seq_one_letter_code
_entity_poly.pdbx_strand_id
1 'polypeptide(L)'
;MADDATGVETRQRRILGTIWWTLPLVLLGVPALDLWVVPAPAIDGRGERITLALQCNAVALMPYFAVCMKIATTRFLEGAHDPLSMNASPSLAIDCRVMQNHLEQLVAFAIAALALATVLPAEHLQLLPIATVFFVLARAIYGWGYHRQGTLGRAPGVQMTFAITVPMVLGAFVLVLLRAFA
;
A
#
# COMPACT_ATOMS: atom_id res chain seq x y z
N MET A 1 -20.18 31.44 2.03
CA MET A 1 -20.66 30.11 1.56
C MET A 1 -20.19 29.79 0.13
N ALA A 2 -20.07 30.76 -0.79
CA ALA A 2 -19.49 30.53 -2.14
C ALA A 2 -17.95 30.33 -2.17
N ASP A 3 -17.22 30.90 -1.21
CA ASP A 3 -15.75 30.85 -1.14
C ASP A 3 -15.18 29.47 -0.72
N ASP A 4 -16.00 28.62 -0.09
CA ASP A 4 -15.60 27.27 0.32
C ASP A 4 -15.72 26.27 -0.85
N ALA A 5 -16.72 26.44 -1.72
CA ALA A 5 -16.96 25.57 -2.87
C ALA A 5 -15.82 25.65 -3.91
N THR A 6 -15.30 26.85 -4.17
CA THR A 6 -14.18 27.08 -5.11
C THR A 6 -12.87 26.46 -4.59
N GLY A 7 -12.65 26.50 -3.28
CA GLY A 7 -11.52 25.86 -2.61
C GLY A 7 -11.57 24.33 -2.68
N VAL A 8 -12.76 23.74 -2.50
CA VAL A 8 -12.99 22.30 -2.63
C VAL A 8 -12.72 21.82 -4.06
N GLU A 9 -13.29 22.50 -5.07
CA GLU A 9 -13.13 22.13 -6.48
C GLU A 9 -11.64 22.20 -6.91
N THR A 10 -10.93 23.25 -6.51
CA THR A 10 -9.50 23.40 -6.80
C THR A 10 -8.67 22.27 -6.17
N ARG A 11 -9.00 21.87 -4.93
CA ARG A 11 -8.36 20.75 -4.24
C ARG A 11 -8.64 19.42 -4.97
N GLN A 12 -9.88 19.19 -5.37
CA GLN A 12 -10.28 18.01 -6.13
C GLN A 12 -9.52 17.94 -7.47
N ARG A 13 -9.44 19.05 -8.22
CA ARG A 13 -8.71 19.09 -9.48
C ARG A 13 -7.23 18.73 -9.32
N ARG A 14 -6.58 19.18 -8.24
CA ARG A 14 -5.19 18.80 -7.94
C ARG A 14 -5.04 17.31 -7.62
N ILE A 15 -5.96 16.74 -6.82
CA ILE A 15 -5.97 15.30 -6.53
C ILE A 15 -6.18 14.48 -7.80
N LEU A 16 -7.13 14.90 -8.65
CA LEU A 16 -7.37 14.26 -9.94
C LEU A 16 -6.17 14.39 -10.86
N GLY A 17 -5.45 15.51 -10.80
CA GLY A 17 -4.20 15.72 -11.53
C GLY A 17 -3.13 14.68 -11.22
N THR A 18 -3.08 14.16 -9.98
CA THR A 18 -2.06 13.15 -9.62
C THR A 18 -2.34 11.77 -10.20
N ILE A 19 -3.61 11.47 -10.47
CA ILE A 19 -4.05 10.18 -11.04
C ILE A 19 -3.35 9.89 -12.37
N TRP A 20 -3.19 10.92 -13.21
CA TRP A 20 -2.65 10.83 -14.56
C TRP A 20 -1.22 10.32 -14.63
N TRP A 21 -0.46 10.40 -13.53
CA TRP A 21 0.89 9.83 -13.48
C TRP A 21 0.96 8.64 -12.53
N THR A 22 0.24 8.63 -11.40
CA THR A 22 0.31 7.50 -10.45
C THR A 22 -0.26 6.21 -11.01
N LEU A 23 -1.42 6.26 -11.68
CA LEU A 23 -2.06 5.04 -12.15
C LEU A 23 -1.28 4.43 -13.32
N PRO A 24 -0.89 5.18 -14.37
CA PRO A 24 -0.08 4.60 -15.44
C PRO A 24 1.27 4.08 -14.94
N LEU A 25 1.92 4.80 -14.02
CA LEU A 25 3.19 4.36 -13.42
C LEU A 25 3.07 2.97 -12.80
N VAL A 26 1.99 2.69 -12.06
CA VAL A 26 1.79 1.40 -11.41
C VAL A 26 1.25 0.35 -12.39
N LEU A 27 0.15 0.67 -13.09
CA LEU A 27 -0.57 -0.28 -13.94
C LEU A 27 0.21 -0.69 -15.18
N LEU A 28 1.15 0.14 -15.64
CA LEU A 28 2.06 -0.21 -16.73
C LEU A 28 3.43 -0.64 -16.20
N GLY A 29 3.93 -0.01 -15.13
CA GLY A 29 5.24 -0.32 -14.56
C GLY A 29 5.34 -1.73 -13.98
N VAL A 30 4.32 -2.19 -13.26
CA VAL A 30 4.33 -3.55 -12.67
C VAL A 30 4.34 -4.63 -13.77
N PRO A 31 3.43 -4.63 -14.77
CA PRO A 31 3.49 -5.60 -15.86
C PRO A 31 4.74 -5.45 -16.73
N ALA A 32 5.23 -4.22 -16.95
CA ALA A 32 6.46 -4.02 -17.70
C ALA A 32 7.65 -4.69 -17.00
N LEU A 33 7.75 -4.56 -15.68
CA LEU A 33 8.80 -5.23 -14.91
C LEU A 33 8.65 -6.75 -14.95
N ASP A 34 7.43 -7.27 -14.83
CA ASP A 34 7.11 -8.71 -14.88
C ASP A 34 7.50 -9.36 -16.22
N LEU A 35 7.22 -8.67 -17.32
CA LEU A 35 7.39 -9.21 -18.67
C LEU A 35 8.78 -8.97 -19.26
N TRP A 36 9.46 -7.89 -18.87
CA TRP A 36 10.67 -7.42 -19.57
C TRP A 36 11.92 -7.30 -18.71
N VAL A 37 11.81 -7.35 -17.38
CA VAL A 37 12.94 -7.00 -16.51
C VAL A 37 13.26 -8.08 -15.49
N VAL A 38 12.25 -8.56 -14.75
CA VAL A 38 12.45 -9.48 -13.64
C VAL A 38 12.15 -10.90 -14.13
N PRO A 39 13.15 -11.79 -14.18
CA PRO A 39 12.90 -13.17 -14.58
C PRO A 39 12.02 -13.87 -13.54
N ALA A 40 11.15 -14.77 -14.03
CA ALA A 40 10.33 -15.58 -13.15
C ALA A 40 11.22 -16.46 -12.24
N PRO A 41 10.92 -16.52 -10.93
CA PRO A 41 11.66 -17.39 -10.04
C PRO A 41 11.36 -18.85 -10.40
N ALA A 42 12.38 -19.70 -10.44
CA ALA A 42 12.24 -21.13 -10.68
C ALA A 42 11.67 -21.83 -9.43
N ILE A 43 10.39 -21.58 -9.15
CA ILE A 43 9.66 -22.07 -7.97
C ILE A 43 8.45 -22.91 -8.39
N ASP A 44 8.58 -24.22 -8.22
CA ASP A 44 7.52 -25.18 -8.51
C ASP A 44 6.81 -25.67 -7.24
N GLY A 45 7.51 -25.65 -6.09
CA GLY A 45 6.98 -26.14 -4.82
C GLY A 45 5.91 -25.22 -4.23
N ARG A 46 4.75 -25.78 -3.87
CA ARG A 46 3.68 -25.02 -3.19
C ARG A 46 4.17 -24.35 -1.89
N GLY A 47 5.02 -25.04 -1.12
CA GLY A 47 5.61 -24.49 0.11
C GLY A 47 6.51 -23.29 -0.15
N GLU A 48 7.35 -23.36 -1.18
CA GLU A 48 8.27 -22.28 -1.58
C GLU A 48 7.51 -21.02 -2.03
N ARG A 49 6.37 -21.19 -2.73
CA ARG A 49 5.50 -20.07 -3.14
C ARG A 49 4.93 -19.32 -1.93
N ILE A 50 4.46 -20.06 -0.92
CA ILE A 50 3.99 -19.45 0.33
C ILE A 50 5.14 -18.77 1.08
N THR A 51 6.33 -19.38 1.11
CA THR A 51 7.53 -18.76 1.68
C THR A 51 7.86 -17.42 1.00
N LEU A 52 7.81 -17.35 -0.33
CA LEU A 52 8.00 -16.11 -1.08
C LEU A 52 6.98 -15.04 -0.68
N ALA A 53 5.69 -15.39 -0.59
CA ALA A 53 4.65 -14.46 -0.17
C ALA A 53 4.85 -13.97 1.28
N LEU A 54 5.29 -14.83 2.19
CA LEU A 54 5.62 -14.45 3.56
C LEU A 54 6.82 -13.50 3.64
N GLN A 55 7.86 -13.74 2.85
CA GLN A 55 9.00 -12.83 2.73
C GLN A 55 8.57 -11.46 2.19
N CYS A 56 7.73 -11.45 1.17
CA CYS A 56 7.11 -10.24 0.62
C CYS A 56 6.31 -9.49 1.69
N ASN A 57 5.50 -10.19 2.50
CA ASN A 57 4.73 -9.58 3.58
C ASN A 57 5.61 -9.02 4.69
N ALA A 58 6.73 -9.67 5.03
CA ALA A 58 7.69 -9.15 5.99
C ALA A 58 8.29 -7.81 5.52
N VAL A 59 8.58 -7.68 4.22
CA VAL A 59 9.04 -6.43 3.60
C VAL A 59 7.90 -5.39 3.58
N ALA A 60 6.68 -5.78 3.21
CA ALA A 60 5.51 -4.89 3.18
C ALA A 60 5.11 -4.36 4.58
N LEU A 61 5.47 -5.07 5.66
CA LEU A 61 5.25 -4.66 7.04
C LEU A 61 6.13 -3.47 7.47
N MET A 62 7.29 -3.25 6.82
CA MET A 62 8.27 -2.23 7.24
C MET A 62 7.68 -0.82 7.39
N PRO A 63 6.88 -0.28 6.44
CA PRO A 63 6.32 1.07 6.59
C PRO A 63 5.35 1.18 7.77
N TYR A 64 4.60 0.12 8.09
CA TYR A 64 3.71 0.10 9.24
C TYR A 64 4.53 0.14 10.54
N PHE A 65 5.53 -0.75 10.65
CA PHE A 65 6.39 -0.83 11.82
C PHE A 65 7.16 0.49 12.07
N ALA A 66 7.65 1.13 11.01
CA ALA A 66 8.30 2.43 11.11
C ALA A 66 7.41 3.51 11.75
N VAL A 67 6.11 3.54 11.40
CA VAL A 67 5.16 4.49 11.97
C VAL A 67 4.81 4.12 13.42
N CYS A 68 4.69 2.83 13.75
CA CYS A 68 4.52 2.38 15.14
C CYS A 68 5.68 2.86 16.03
N MET A 69 6.92 2.66 15.58
CA MET A 69 8.12 3.12 16.31
C MET A 69 8.17 4.64 16.45
N LYS A 70 7.74 5.37 15.41
CA LYS A 70 7.63 6.83 15.45
C LYS A 70 6.60 7.27 16.51
N ILE A 71 5.40 6.70 16.50
CA ILE A 71 4.34 7.01 17.47
C ILE A 71 4.80 6.70 18.90
N ALA A 72 5.43 5.54 19.12
CA ALA A 72 5.93 5.14 20.42
C ALA A 72 6.96 6.15 20.96
N THR A 73 7.91 6.54 20.10
CA THR A 73 8.92 7.57 20.42
C THR A 73 8.27 8.92 20.72
N THR A 74 7.35 9.39 19.87
CA THR A 74 6.67 10.67 20.06
C THR A 74 5.88 10.70 21.36
N ARG A 75 5.10 9.65 21.67
CA ARG A 75 4.33 9.57 22.92
C ARG A 75 5.24 9.56 24.16
N PHE A 76 6.39 8.89 24.07
CA PHE A 76 7.37 8.87 25.14
C PHE A 76 7.97 10.26 25.38
N LEU A 77 8.33 10.98 24.31
CA LEU A 77 8.95 12.31 24.41
C LEU A 77 7.96 13.42 24.77
N GLU A 78 6.73 13.36 24.27
CA GLU A 78 5.68 14.37 24.51
C GLU A 78 4.88 14.12 25.80
N GLY A 79 5.11 12.99 26.50
CA GLY A 79 4.33 12.60 27.68
C GLY A 79 2.87 12.26 27.35
N ALA A 80 2.53 12.08 26.07
CA ALA A 80 1.20 11.75 25.58
C ALA A 80 0.90 10.24 25.75
N HIS A 81 1.03 9.75 26.98
CA HIS A 81 0.83 8.34 27.32
C HIS A 81 -0.63 7.92 27.30
N ASP A 82 -1.55 8.83 27.67
CA ASP A 82 -2.99 8.60 27.59
C ASP A 82 -3.48 8.83 26.15
N PRO A 83 -3.83 7.76 25.40
CA PRO A 83 -4.29 7.88 24.02
C PRO A 83 -5.69 8.48 23.90
N LEU A 84 -6.44 8.60 25.00
CA LEU A 84 -7.78 9.18 25.05
C LEU A 84 -7.76 10.66 25.44
N SER A 85 -6.62 11.16 25.89
CA SER A 85 -6.44 12.59 26.14
C SER A 85 -6.47 13.38 24.83
N MET A 86 -7.12 14.54 24.82
CA MET A 86 -7.14 15.46 23.66
C MET A 86 -5.79 16.16 23.39
N ASN A 87 -4.70 15.67 24.01
CA ASN A 87 -3.39 16.32 24.02
C ASN A 87 -2.48 15.88 22.86
N ALA A 88 -2.99 15.12 21.89
CA ALA A 88 -2.18 14.68 20.76
C ALA A 88 -1.79 15.86 19.86
N SER A 89 -0.48 16.02 19.61
CA SER A 89 0.00 17.00 18.65
C SER A 89 -0.57 16.73 17.24
N PRO A 90 -0.74 17.76 16.38
CA PRO A 90 -1.24 17.55 15.01
C PRO A 90 -0.43 16.52 14.22
N SER A 91 0.89 16.45 14.45
CA SER A 91 1.79 15.46 13.86
C SER A 91 1.49 14.04 14.36
N LEU A 92 1.32 13.87 15.67
CA LEU A 92 0.94 12.58 16.26
C LEU A 92 -0.43 12.10 15.77
N ALA A 93 -1.39 13.01 15.59
CA ALA A 93 -2.69 12.69 15.02
C ALA A 93 -2.58 12.21 13.56
N ILE A 94 -1.71 12.81 12.74
CA ILE A 94 -1.41 12.33 11.39
C ILE A 94 -0.77 10.94 11.45
N ASP A 95 0.24 10.74 12.30
CA ASP A 95 0.92 9.45 12.43
C ASP A 95 -0.05 8.32 12.84
N CYS A 96 -0.95 8.56 13.78
CA CYS A 96 -1.98 7.58 14.17
C CYS A 96 -2.90 7.20 12.99
N ARG A 97 -3.29 8.18 12.15
CA ARG A 97 -4.09 7.92 10.94
C ARG A 97 -3.29 7.15 9.88
N VAL A 98 -2.01 7.48 9.74
CA VAL A 98 -1.09 6.75 8.85
C VAL A 98 -0.95 5.31 9.33
N MET A 99 -0.71 5.08 10.62
CA MET A 99 -0.59 3.74 11.21
C MET A 99 -1.83 2.89 10.93
N GLN A 100 -3.03 3.42 11.20
CA GLN A 100 -4.27 2.71 10.96
C GLN A 100 -4.45 2.36 9.49
N ASN A 101 -4.22 3.32 8.59
CA ASN A 101 -4.34 3.06 7.16
C ASN A 101 -3.29 2.07 6.65
N HIS A 102 -2.06 2.13 7.18
CA HIS A 102 -1.01 1.17 6.85
C HIS A 102 -1.37 -0.24 7.28
N LEU A 103 -1.99 -0.42 8.45
CA LEU A 103 -2.45 -1.73 8.92
C LEU A 103 -3.55 -2.29 8.00
N GLU A 104 -4.58 -1.49 7.70
CA GLU A 104 -5.69 -1.91 6.84
C GLU A 104 -5.20 -2.33 5.45
N GLN A 105 -4.31 -1.54 4.86
CA GLN A 105 -3.76 -1.84 3.53
C GLN A 105 -2.77 -3.02 3.56
N LEU A 106 -2.02 -3.19 4.65
CA LEU A 106 -1.15 -4.35 4.83
C LEU A 106 -1.95 -5.65 4.93
N VAL A 107 -3.06 -5.67 5.67
CA VAL A 107 -3.93 -6.85 5.77
C VAL A 107 -4.49 -7.24 4.40
N ALA A 108 -5.00 -6.26 3.64
CA ALA A 108 -5.50 -6.50 2.28
C ALA A 108 -4.39 -7.03 1.34
N PHE A 109 -3.21 -6.41 1.37
CA PHE A 109 -2.05 -6.85 0.59
C PHE A 109 -1.63 -8.27 0.98
N ALA A 110 -1.52 -8.56 2.27
CA ALA A 110 -1.02 -9.85 2.77
C ALA A 110 -1.94 -11.01 2.39
N ILE A 111 -3.25 -10.83 2.54
CA ILE A 111 -4.24 -11.83 2.15
C ILE A 111 -4.18 -12.06 0.62
N ALA A 112 -4.13 -10.99 -0.16
CA ALA A 112 -4.06 -11.10 -1.62
C ALA A 112 -2.76 -11.76 -2.10
N ALA A 113 -1.61 -11.40 -1.53
CA ALA A 113 -0.32 -11.97 -1.87
C ALA A 113 -0.25 -13.47 -1.55
N LEU A 114 -0.74 -13.89 -0.38
CA LEU A 114 -0.82 -15.30 0.00
C LEU A 114 -1.75 -16.09 -0.92
N ALA A 115 -2.93 -15.56 -1.22
CA ALA A 115 -3.87 -16.20 -2.14
C ALA A 115 -3.27 -16.34 -3.55
N LEU A 116 -2.72 -15.26 -4.10
CA LEU A 116 -2.08 -15.26 -5.42
C LEU A 116 -0.91 -16.26 -5.51
N ALA A 117 -0.10 -16.40 -4.46
CA ALA A 117 0.98 -17.39 -4.43
C ALA A 117 0.50 -18.84 -4.66
N THR A 118 -0.75 -19.15 -4.33
CA THR A 118 -1.32 -20.50 -4.52
C THR A 118 -1.86 -20.75 -5.92
N VAL A 119 -2.23 -19.70 -6.66
CA VAL A 119 -2.97 -19.82 -7.93
C VAL A 119 -2.24 -19.25 -9.14
N LEU A 120 -1.28 -18.34 -8.95
CA LEU A 120 -0.53 -17.73 -10.05
C LEU A 120 0.29 -18.79 -10.81
N PRO A 121 0.32 -18.72 -12.15
CA PRO A 121 1.31 -19.43 -12.95
C PRO A 121 2.74 -19.17 -12.47
N ALA A 122 3.63 -20.16 -12.60
CA ALA A 122 5.03 -20.03 -12.17
C ALA A 122 5.74 -18.83 -12.82
N GLU A 123 5.44 -18.60 -14.10
CA GLU A 123 5.95 -17.52 -14.94
C GLU A 123 5.57 -16.09 -14.48
N HIS A 124 4.63 -15.96 -13.55
CA HIS A 124 4.18 -14.66 -13.01
C HIS A 124 4.39 -14.54 -11.50
N LEU A 125 5.13 -15.45 -10.86
CA LEU A 125 5.36 -15.39 -9.41
C LEU A 125 6.18 -14.16 -8.99
N GLN A 126 6.98 -13.59 -9.88
CA GLN A 126 7.73 -12.35 -9.66
C GLN A 126 6.82 -11.12 -9.45
N LEU A 127 5.53 -11.21 -9.80
CA LEU A 127 4.56 -10.15 -9.46
C LEU A 127 4.48 -9.89 -7.96
N LEU A 128 4.69 -10.90 -7.10
CA LEU A 128 4.65 -10.73 -5.65
C LEU A 128 5.76 -9.79 -5.13
N PRO A 129 7.05 -10.03 -5.39
CA PRO A 129 8.11 -9.10 -4.98
C PRO A 129 8.02 -7.74 -5.68
N ILE A 130 7.61 -7.67 -6.96
CA ILE A 130 7.44 -6.39 -7.66
C ILE A 130 6.34 -5.55 -6.99
N ALA A 131 5.16 -6.14 -6.76
CA ALA A 131 4.06 -5.47 -6.09
C ALA A 131 4.43 -5.04 -4.66
N THR A 132 5.26 -5.83 -3.97
CA THR A 132 5.77 -5.50 -2.63
C THR A 132 6.60 -4.21 -2.64
N VAL A 133 7.54 -4.09 -3.59
CA VAL A 133 8.38 -2.88 -3.71
C VAL A 133 7.50 -1.65 -3.99
N PHE A 134 6.59 -1.75 -4.94
CA PHE A 134 5.66 -0.66 -5.26
C PHE A 134 4.75 -0.30 -4.08
N PHE A 135 4.29 -1.30 -3.33
CA PHE A 135 3.47 -1.10 -2.13
C PHE A 135 4.24 -0.30 -1.08
N VAL A 136 5.48 -0.71 -0.76
CA VAL A 136 6.35 0.00 0.19
C VAL A 136 6.60 1.44 -0.25
N LEU A 137 6.89 1.68 -1.53
CA LEU A 137 7.06 3.03 -2.08
C LEU A 137 5.78 3.87 -1.95
N ALA A 138 4.62 3.29 -2.28
CA ALA A 138 3.33 3.95 -2.15
C ALA A 138 3.03 4.34 -0.69
N ARG A 139 3.36 3.46 0.27
CA ARG A 139 3.22 3.71 1.71
C ARG A 139 4.14 4.83 2.20
N ALA A 140 5.37 4.90 1.70
CA ALA A 140 6.31 5.97 2.01
C ALA A 140 5.82 7.32 1.48
N ILE A 141 5.39 7.36 0.20
CA ILE A 141 4.82 8.57 -0.44
C ILE A 141 3.57 9.03 0.31
N TYR A 142 2.67 8.11 0.69
CA TYR A 142 1.48 8.43 1.47
C TYR A 142 1.82 9.12 2.79
N GLY A 143 2.67 8.49 3.62
CA GLY A 143 3.00 9.02 4.95
C GLY A 143 3.72 10.36 4.89
N TRP A 144 4.74 10.44 4.03
CA TRP A 144 5.51 11.67 3.81
C TRP A 144 4.66 12.82 3.27
N GLY A 145 3.82 12.53 2.27
CA GLY A 145 2.94 13.50 1.66
C GLY A 145 1.87 14.00 2.63
N TYR A 146 1.37 13.13 3.50
CA TYR A 146 0.39 13.50 4.51
C TYR A 146 0.96 14.55 5.48
N HIS A 147 2.20 14.36 5.94
CA HIS A 147 2.88 15.34 6.81
C HIS A 147 3.14 16.68 6.10
N ARG A 148 3.44 16.68 4.79
CA ARG A 148 3.80 17.91 4.08
C ARG A 148 2.61 18.77 3.65
N GLN A 149 1.53 18.15 3.18
CA GLN A 149 0.43 18.88 2.54
C GLN A 149 -0.95 18.33 2.93
N GLY A 150 -1.04 17.61 4.04
CA GLY A 150 -2.30 17.06 4.52
C GLY A 150 -2.93 16.11 3.49
N THR A 151 -4.24 16.28 3.26
CA THR A 151 -5.02 15.45 2.33
C THR A 151 -4.52 15.52 0.89
N LEU A 152 -3.95 16.65 0.45
CA LEU A 152 -3.43 16.79 -0.92
C LEU A 152 -2.17 15.95 -1.12
N GLY A 153 -1.23 16.04 -0.20
CA GLY A 153 0.06 15.37 -0.33
C GLY A 153 -0.03 13.85 -0.19
N ARG A 154 -1.02 13.32 0.55
CA ARG A 154 -1.20 11.86 0.69
C ARG A 154 -1.83 11.20 -0.54
N ALA A 155 -2.51 11.97 -1.40
CA ALA A 155 -3.32 11.43 -2.48
C ALA A 155 -2.54 10.52 -3.46
N PRO A 156 -1.30 10.86 -3.88
CA PRO A 156 -0.55 9.97 -4.77
C PRO A 156 -0.28 8.59 -4.17
N GLY A 157 0.10 8.53 -2.89
CA GLY A 157 0.34 7.26 -2.20
C GLY A 157 -0.94 6.43 -2.04
N VAL A 158 -2.10 7.07 -1.86
CA VAL A 158 -3.41 6.39 -1.90
C VAL A 158 -3.63 5.76 -3.27
N GLN A 159 -3.51 6.56 -4.33
CA GLN A 159 -3.76 6.14 -5.70
C GLN A 159 -2.86 4.98 -6.11
N MET A 160 -1.56 5.06 -5.80
CA MET A 160 -0.62 3.98 -6.05
C MET A 160 -0.95 2.72 -5.25
N THR A 161 -1.31 2.85 -3.97
CA THR A 161 -1.69 1.68 -3.14
C THR A 161 -2.90 0.97 -3.75
N PHE A 162 -3.94 1.71 -4.11
CA PHE A 162 -5.15 1.14 -4.72
C PHE A 162 -4.88 0.49 -6.08
N ALA A 163 -4.01 1.09 -6.90
CA ALA A 163 -3.60 0.52 -8.18
C ALA A 163 -2.85 -0.82 -8.04
N ILE A 164 -2.33 -1.13 -6.86
CA ILE A 164 -1.68 -2.42 -6.54
C ILE A 164 -2.67 -3.36 -5.88
N THR A 165 -3.29 -2.95 -4.77
CA THR A 165 -4.05 -3.85 -3.91
C THR A 165 -5.38 -4.25 -4.53
N VAL A 166 -6.06 -3.37 -5.27
CA VAL A 166 -7.34 -3.71 -5.90
C VAL A 166 -7.15 -4.78 -6.98
N PRO A 167 -6.25 -4.65 -7.97
CA PRO A 167 -6.00 -5.73 -8.92
C PRO A 167 -5.54 -7.03 -8.26
N MET A 168 -4.71 -6.97 -7.22
CA MET A 168 -4.28 -8.18 -6.50
C MET A 168 -5.45 -8.90 -5.82
N VAL A 169 -6.33 -8.18 -5.11
CA VAL A 169 -7.50 -8.77 -4.45
C VAL A 169 -8.48 -9.33 -5.46
N LEU A 170 -8.80 -8.59 -6.52
CA LEU A 170 -9.72 -9.04 -7.56
C LEU A 170 -9.14 -10.25 -8.32
N GLY A 171 -7.86 -10.19 -8.69
CA GLY A 171 -7.15 -11.29 -9.34
C GLY A 171 -7.09 -12.54 -8.47
N ALA A 172 -6.78 -12.39 -7.19
CA ALA A 172 -6.81 -13.49 -6.22
C ALA A 172 -8.19 -14.14 -6.18
N PHE A 173 -9.25 -13.34 -6.02
CA PHE A 173 -10.62 -13.83 -5.93
C PHE A 173 -11.04 -14.58 -7.20
N VAL A 174 -10.84 -13.97 -8.37
CA VAL A 174 -11.20 -14.57 -9.66
C VAL A 174 -10.43 -15.88 -9.88
N LEU A 175 -9.11 -15.89 -9.70
CA LEU A 175 -8.28 -17.07 -9.96
C LEU A 175 -8.54 -18.21 -8.97
N VAL A 176 -8.78 -17.90 -7.70
CA VAL A 176 -9.16 -18.90 -6.69
C VAL A 176 -10.50 -19.53 -7.04
N LEU A 177 -11.51 -18.74 -7.44
CA LEU A 177 -12.79 -19.28 -7.86
C LEU A 177 -12.66 -20.17 -9.10
N LEU A 178 -11.94 -19.70 -10.14
CA LEU A 178 -11.73 -20.49 -11.35
C LEU A 178 -11.03 -21.84 -11.07
N ARG A 179 -10.12 -21.88 -10.08
CA ARG A 179 -9.42 -23.12 -9.66
C ARG A 179 -10.25 -24.02 -8.76
N ALA A 180 -11.19 -23.47 -7.98
CA ALA A 180 -12.01 -24.25 -7.07
C ALA A 180 -13.15 -25.00 -7.78
N PHE A 181 -13.57 -24.54 -8.95
CA PHE A 181 -14.66 -25.11 -9.75
C PHE A 181 -14.21 -25.75 -11.07
N ALA A 182 -12.91 -25.95 -11.26
CA ALA A 182 -12.31 -26.67 -12.39
C ALA A 182 -11.76 -28.02 -11.93
#